data_AF-A0A9E7HLU0-F1
#
_entry.id   AF-A0A9E7HLU0-F1
#
_cell.length_a   1.000
_cell.length_b   1.000
_cell.length_c   1.000
_cell.angle_alpha   90.00
_cell.angle_beta   90.00
_cell.angle_gamma   90.00
#
_symmetry.space_group_name_H-M   'P 1'
#
loop_
_entity.id
_entity.type
_entity.pdbx_description
1 polymer ?
#
loop_
_entity_poly.entity_id
_entity_poly.type
_entity_poly.pdbx_seq_one_letter_code
_entity_poly.pdbx_strand_id
1 'polypeptide(L)'
;MVTPGSDAPKVAPDVVAEYTVRALLRTVPAAVPAIVFLSGGQSEEEATLNLNAMNQLKGKKPWSLSFSFGRALQQSTLKTWAGKEENVVKARAAFLSRCKANSEATLGAYEGDAAKGEGVSESLHVKDYKY
;
A
#
# COMPACT_ATOMS: atom_id res chain seq x y z
N MET A 1 6.86 -1.51 -5.49
CA MET A 1 6.69 -0.28 -6.30
C MET A 1 8.08 0.27 -6.62
N VAL A 2 8.21 1.12 -7.63
CA VAL A 2 9.48 1.82 -7.92
C VAL A 2 9.54 3.08 -7.07
N THR A 3 10.37 3.06 -6.03
CA THR A 3 10.50 4.15 -5.05
C THR A 3 11.97 4.56 -4.90
N PRO A 4 12.25 5.74 -4.33
CA PRO A 4 13.58 6.05 -3.82
C PRO A 4 14.06 5.01 -2.80
N GLY A 5 15.37 4.99 -2.55
CA GLY A 5 15.96 4.18 -1.47
C GLY A 5 15.48 4.65 -0.10
N SER A 6 15.62 3.80 0.93
CA SER A 6 15.16 4.09 2.30
C SER A 6 15.81 5.31 2.93
N ASP A 7 17.05 5.60 2.54
CA ASP A 7 17.84 6.75 3.05
C ASP A 7 17.69 8.01 2.17
N ALA A 8 16.94 7.91 1.07
CA ALA A 8 16.67 9.04 0.19
C ALA A 8 15.40 9.80 0.64
N PRO A 9 15.26 11.10 0.27
CA PRO A 9 14.03 11.83 0.50
C PRO A 9 12.82 11.12 -0.11
N LYS A 10 11.70 11.12 0.62
CA LYS A 10 10.42 10.65 0.08
C LYS A 10 9.97 11.55 -1.07
N VAL A 11 9.20 10.98 -1.99
CA VAL A 11 8.62 11.67 -3.15
C VAL A 11 7.10 11.55 -3.12
N ALA A 12 6.42 12.39 -3.90
CA ALA A 12 4.97 12.35 -4.01
C ALA A 12 4.48 11.02 -4.64
N PRO A 13 3.27 10.55 -4.28
CA PRO A 13 2.70 9.32 -4.85
C PRO A 13 2.64 9.29 -6.38
N ASP A 14 2.39 10.43 -7.02
CA ASP A 14 2.34 10.54 -8.48
C ASP A 14 3.68 10.20 -9.14
N VAL A 15 4.79 10.55 -8.50
CA VAL A 15 6.15 10.21 -8.97
C VAL A 15 6.36 8.70 -8.87
N VAL A 16 6.03 8.10 -7.73
CA VAL A 16 6.10 6.63 -7.55
C VAL A 16 5.24 5.93 -8.61
N ALA A 17 4.03 6.43 -8.84
CA ALA A 17 3.10 5.87 -9.79
C ALA A 17 3.64 5.91 -11.23
N GLU A 18 4.14 7.07 -11.66
CA GLU A 18 4.65 7.27 -13.02
C GLU A 18 5.82 6.32 -13.32
N TYR A 19 6.82 6.28 -12.44
CA TYR A 19 7.98 5.41 -12.61
C TYR A 19 7.61 3.94 -12.51
N THR A 20 6.68 3.57 -11.63
CA THR A 20 6.22 2.18 -11.50
C THR A 20 5.50 1.72 -12.75
N VAL A 21 4.45 2.44 -13.20
CA VAL A 21 3.67 2.06 -14.38
C VAL A 21 4.54 2.06 -15.64
N ARG A 22 5.45 3.03 -15.80
CA ARG A 22 6.41 3.06 -16.91
C ARG A 22 7.30 1.82 -16.94
N ALA A 23 7.84 1.42 -15.79
CA ALA A 23 8.70 0.24 -15.71
C ALA A 23 7.93 -1.03 -16.11
N LEU A 24 6.70 -1.20 -15.63
CA LEU A 24 5.84 -2.33 -15.97
C LEU A 24 5.48 -2.36 -17.46
N LEU A 25 5.11 -1.20 -18.04
CA LEU A 25 4.83 -1.07 -19.47
C LEU A 25 6.01 -1.45 -20.37
N ARG A 26 7.25 -1.32 -19.88
CA ARG A 26 8.46 -1.68 -20.63
C ARG A 26 8.86 -3.15 -20.50
N THR A 27 8.25 -3.90 -19.58
CA THR A 27 8.81 -5.21 -19.17
C THR A 27 7.77 -6.32 -19.01
N VAL A 28 6.54 -6.00 -18.63
CA VAL A 28 5.50 -7.00 -18.38
C VAL A 28 4.67 -7.19 -19.66
N PRO A 29 4.42 -8.42 -20.12
CA PRO A 29 3.50 -8.67 -21.23
C PRO A 29 2.03 -8.50 -20.83
N ALA A 30 1.18 -8.07 -21.76
CA ALA A 30 -0.27 -7.88 -21.53
C ALA A 30 -1.02 -9.18 -21.17
N ALA A 31 -0.44 -10.35 -21.42
CA ALA A 31 -1.03 -11.65 -21.06
C ALA A 31 -1.02 -11.94 -19.54
N VAL A 32 -0.19 -11.23 -18.77
CA VAL A 32 -0.27 -11.30 -17.30
C VAL A 32 -1.64 -10.72 -16.89
N PRO A 33 -2.39 -11.32 -15.95
CA PRO A 33 -3.72 -10.80 -15.61
C PRO A 33 -3.66 -9.65 -14.59
N ALA A 34 -2.73 -9.72 -13.64
CA ALA A 34 -2.66 -8.78 -12.53
C ALA A 34 -1.25 -8.65 -11.98
N ILE A 35 -0.96 -7.49 -11.38
CA ILE A 35 0.25 -7.20 -10.65
C ILE A 35 -0.17 -6.81 -9.23
N VAL A 36 0.22 -7.65 -8.26
CA VAL A 36 -0.08 -7.45 -6.85
C VAL A 36 1.16 -6.93 -6.14
N PHE A 37 1.17 -5.65 -5.77
CA PHE A 37 2.34 -5.02 -5.20
C PHE A 37 2.57 -5.47 -3.76
N LEU A 38 3.83 -5.76 -3.43
CA LEU A 38 4.30 -5.75 -2.04
C LEU A 38 4.40 -4.31 -1.53
N SER A 39 4.12 -4.11 -0.23
CA SER A 39 4.26 -2.80 0.42
C SER A 39 5.70 -2.49 0.83
N GLY A 40 6.54 -3.50 1.06
CA GLY A 40 7.91 -3.29 1.50
C GLY A 40 7.95 -2.60 2.86
N GLY A 41 8.77 -1.56 3.00
CA GLY A 41 8.90 -0.75 4.24
C GLY A 41 7.99 0.48 4.29
N GLN A 42 7.09 0.64 3.33
CA GLN A 42 6.14 1.76 3.32
C GLN A 42 5.20 1.70 4.53
N SER A 43 4.72 2.85 4.98
CA SER A 43 3.63 2.91 5.95
C SER A 43 2.32 2.36 5.36
N GLU A 44 1.32 2.11 6.22
CA GLU A 44 0.00 1.67 5.74
C GLU A 44 -0.59 2.70 4.76
N GLU A 45 -0.55 3.99 5.13
CA GLU A 45 -1.09 5.07 4.31
C GLU A 45 -0.29 5.30 3.03
N GLU A 46 1.04 5.28 3.10
CA GLU A 46 1.90 5.48 1.94
C GLU A 46 1.69 4.40 0.88
N ALA A 47 1.57 3.14 1.30
CA ALA A 47 1.28 2.04 0.40
C ALA A 47 -0.08 2.19 -0.30
N THR A 48 -1.12 2.62 0.44
CA THR A 48 -2.45 2.88 -0.12
C THR A 48 -2.43 4.07 -1.09
N LEU A 49 -1.81 5.19 -0.73
CA LEU A 49 -1.71 6.38 -1.57
C LEU A 49 -0.94 6.11 -2.88
N ASN A 50 0.17 5.38 -2.80
CA ASN A 50 0.96 5.02 -3.99
C ASN A 50 0.18 4.06 -4.91
N LEU A 51 -0.55 3.10 -4.35
CA LEU A 51 -1.43 2.22 -5.13
C LEU A 51 -2.56 3.01 -5.80
N ASN A 52 -3.17 3.94 -5.07
CA ASN A 52 -4.25 4.78 -5.57
C ASN A 52 -3.77 5.65 -6.74
N ALA A 53 -2.62 6.32 -6.59
CA ALA A 53 -2.02 7.15 -7.64
C ALA A 53 -1.74 6.33 -8.92
N MET A 54 -1.24 5.09 -8.80
CA MET A 54 -1.05 4.21 -9.95
C MET A 54 -2.35 3.89 -10.71
N ASN A 55 -3.45 3.70 -9.98
CA ASN A 55 -4.76 3.43 -10.60
C ASN A 55 -5.43 4.70 -11.15
N GLN A 56 -5.10 5.88 -10.61
CA GLN A 56 -5.57 7.18 -11.13
C GLN A 56 -4.85 7.64 -12.40
N LEU A 57 -3.60 7.19 -12.62
CA LEU A 57 -2.82 7.54 -13.82
C LEU A 57 -3.60 7.24 -15.11
N LYS A 58 -3.67 8.23 -15.99
CA LYS A 58 -4.30 8.05 -17.31
C LYS A 58 -3.41 7.23 -18.24
N GLY A 59 -4.03 6.51 -19.18
CA GLY A 59 -3.33 5.69 -20.16
C GLY A 59 -3.49 4.18 -19.94
N LYS A 60 -2.99 3.41 -20.93
CA LYS A 60 -3.12 1.96 -20.96
C LYS A 60 -2.36 1.32 -19.80
N LYS A 61 -3.07 0.50 -19.04
CA LYS A 61 -2.55 -0.44 -18.05
C LYS A 61 -3.28 -1.75 -18.33
N PRO A 62 -2.71 -2.68 -19.13
CA PRO A 62 -3.42 -3.88 -19.56
C PRO A 62 -3.55 -4.94 -18.44
N TRP A 63 -3.15 -4.60 -17.21
CA TRP A 63 -3.18 -5.43 -16.02
C TRP A 63 -4.06 -4.78 -14.96
N SER A 64 -4.67 -5.60 -14.12
CA SER A 64 -5.13 -5.10 -12.81
C SER A 64 -3.92 -4.75 -11.94
N LEU A 65 -3.92 -3.55 -11.35
CA LEU A 65 -2.94 -3.12 -10.37
C LEU A 65 -3.55 -3.19 -8.97
N SER A 66 -3.10 -4.14 -8.17
CA SER A 66 -3.66 -4.45 -6.86
C SER A 66 -2.57 -4.65 -5.80
N PHE A 67 -2.92 -5.12 -4.61
CA PHE A 67 -2.02 -5.23 -3.47
C PHE A 67 -1.86 -6.68 -2.98
N SER A 68 -0.67 -6.98 -2.49
CA SER A 68 -0.35 -8.14 -1.67
C SER A 68 0.46 -7.62 -0.46
N PHE A 69 -0.26 -7.07 0.52
CA PHE A 69 0.34 -6.35 1.64
C PHE A 69 0.30 -7.18 2.92
N GLY A 70 1.47 -7.29 3.57
CA GLY A 70 1.58 -7.77 4.95
C GLY A 70 1.51 -6.60 5.92
N ARG A 71 2.67 -6.00 6.24
CA ARG A 71 2.80 -4.91 7.23
C ARG A 71 1.83 -3.75 6.99
N ALA A 72 1.71 -3.28 5.75
CA ALA A 72 0.82 -2.17 5.38
C ALA A 72 -0.69 -2.45 5.57
N LEU A 73 -1.07 -3.68 5.92
CA LEU A 73 -2.44 -4.10 6.15
C LEU A 73 -2.67 -4.48 7.63
N GLN A 74 -1.60 -4.81 8.37
CA GLN A 74 -1.67 -5.43 9.69
C GLN A 74 -1.09 -4.57 10.82
N GLN A 75 -0.30 -3.53 10.53
CA GLN A 75 0.42 -2.78 11.57
C GLN A 75 -0.53 -2.16 12.60
N SER A 76 -1.52 -1.39 12.16
CA SER A 76 -2.51 -0.75 13.06
C SER A 76 -3.37 -1.80 13.78
N THR A 77 -3.65 -2.91 13.10
CA THR A 77 -4.40 -4.05 13.65
C THR A 77 -3.65 -4.69 14.82
N LEU A 78 -2.37 -5.01 14.63
CA LEU A 78 -1.52 -5.62 15.64
C LEU A 78 -1.31 -4.69 16.84
N LYS A 79 -1.08 -3.40 16.59
CA LYS A 79 -0.99 -2.39 17.65
C LYS A 79 -2.27 -2.28 18.47
N THR A 80 -3.42 -2.21 17.80
CA THR A 80 -4.73 -2.12 18.46
C THR A 80 -5.04 -3.38 19.25
N TRP A 81 -4.68 -4.55 18.72
CA TRP A 81 -4.90 -5.82 19.40
C TRP A 81 -4.05 -5.94 20.66
N ALA A 82 -2.75 -5.65 20.57
CA ALA A 82 -1.79 -5.74 21.67
C ALA A 82 -1.76 -7.11 22.38
N GLY A 83 -2.20 -8.19 21.70
CA GLY A 83 -2.30 -9.54 22.27
C GLY A 83 -3.45 -9.74 23.27
N LYS A 84 -4.38 -8.79 23.37
CA LYS A 84 -5.46 -8.76 24.37
C LYS A 84 -6.79 -9.17 23.76
N GLU A 85 -7.48 -10.15 24.36
CA GLU A 85 -8.76 -10.66 23.85
C GLU A 85 -9.86 -9.59 23.82
N GLU A 86 -9.87 -8.70 24.81
CA GLU A 86 -10.82 -7.58 24.89
C GLU A 86 -10.70 -6.59 23.73
N ASN A 87 -9.56 -6.59 23.02
CA ASN A 87 -9.30 -5.69 21.89
C ASN A 87 -9.64 -6.29 20.52
N VAL A 88 -10.04 -7.56 20.44
CA VAL A 88 -10.26 -8.26 19.15
C VAL A 88 -11.23 -7.51 18.23
N VAL A 89 -12.34 -6.98 18.78
CA VAL A 89 -13.33 -6.23 18.00
C VAL A 89 -12.73 -4.93 17.43
N LYS A 90 -11.96 -4.20 18.23
CA LYS A 90 -11.29 -2.95 17.81
C LYS A 90 -10.22 -3.23 16.76
N ALA A 91 -9.43 -4.28 16.94
CA ALA A 91 -8.41 -4.69 15.98
C ALA A 91 -9.01 -5.10 14.63
N ARG A 92 -10.10 -5.88 14.63
CA ARG A 92 -10.83 -6.24 13.40
C ARG A 92 -11.39 -5.01 12.68
N ALA A 93 -11.86 -4.01 13.41
CA ALA A 93 -12.31 -2.75 12.81
C ALA A 93 -11.15 -1.98 12.15
N ALA A 94 -9.98 -1.92 12.78
CA ALA A 94 -8.77 -1.32 12.20
C ALA A 94 -8.34 -2.06 10.92
N PHE A 95 -8.34 -3.40 10.96
CA PHE A 95 -8.03 -4.25 9.80
C PHE A 95 -8.98 -3.99 8.64
N LEU A 96 -10.29 -3.98 8.90
CA LEU A 96 -11.30 -3.73 7.88
C LEU A 96 -11.17 -2.33 7.27
N SER A 97 -10.81 -1.31 8.06
CA SER A 97 -10.53 0.03 7.55
C SER A 97 -9.39 0.00 6.51
N ARG A 98 -8.29 -0.71 6.80
CA ARG A 98 -7.18 -0.88 5.84
C ARG A 98 -7.58 -1.72 4.63
N CYS A 99 -8.38 -2.76 4.79
CA CYS A 99 -8.92 -3.53 3.65
C CYS A 99 -9.73 -2.65 2.71
N LYS A 100 -10.63 -1.81 3.24
CA LYS A 100 -11.44 -0.88 2.45
C LYS A 100 -10.58 0.16 1.74
N ALA A 101 -9.65 0.78 2.46
CA ALA A 101 -8.73 1.77 1.89
C ALA A 101 -7.96 1.22 0.69
N ASN A 102 -7.37 0.04 0.84
CA ASN A 102 -6.62 -0.60 -0.24
C ASN A 102 -7.53 -1.09 -1.37
N SER A 103 -8.74 -1.53 -1.07
CA SER A 103 -9.76 -1.87 -2.09
C SER A 103 -10.13 -0.65 -2.93
N GLU A 104 -10.40 0.50 -2.32
CA GLU A 104 -10.69 1.76 -3.00
C GLU A 104 -9.49 2.24 -3.83
N ALA A 105 -8.26 2.06 -3.31
CA ALA A 105 -7.04 2.37 -4.03
C ALA A 105 -6.85 1.52 -5.30
N THR A 106 -7.37 0.28 -5.35
CA THR A 106 -7.37 -0.51 -6.60
C THR A 106 -8.24 0.11 -7.70
N LEU A 107 -9.23 0.91 -7.31
CA LEU A 107 -10.15 1.61 -8.20
C LEU A 107 -9.68 3.05 -8.50
N GLY A 108 -8.60 3.50 -7.88
CA GLY A 108 -8.17 4.90 -7.95
C GLY A 108 -9.14 5.87 -7.26
N ALA A 109 -9.94 5.37 -6.30
CA ALA A 109 -11.02 6.09 -5.65
C ALA A 109 -10.77 6.37 -4.16
N TYR A 110 -9.56 6.08 -3.66
CA TYR A 110 -9.23 6.36 -2.26
C TYR A 110 -8.96 7.85 -2.05
N GLU A 111 -9.67 8.47 -1.12
CA GLU A 111 -9.65 9.91 -0.86
C GLU A 111 -8.84 10.31 0.39
N GLY A 112 -8.16 9.36 1.06
CA GLY A 112 -7.30 9.66 2.22
C GLY A 112 -8.00 9.65 3.59
N ASP A 113 -9.20 9.05 3.69
CA ASP A 113 -10.02 9.09 4.91
C ASP A 113 -10.01 7.79 5.74
N ALA A 114 -9.16 6.81 5.41
CA ALA A 114 -9.11 5.63 6.23
C ALA A 114 -8.52 6.02 7.60
N ALA A 115 -9.34 5.86 8.65
CA ALA A 115 -9.16 6.35 10.01
C ALA A 115 -7.69 6.58 10.40
N LYS A 116 -7.39 7.82 10.82
CA LYS A 116 -6.11 8.26 11.42
C LYS A 116 -5.86 7.54 12.75
N GLY A 117 -5.58 6.24 12.66
CA GLY A 117 -5.20 5.40 13.78
C GLY A 117 -3.70 5.52 14.07
N GLU A 118 -3.34 5.19 15.30
CA GLU A 118 -1.94 5.13 15.72
C GLU A 118 -1.15 4.13 14.85
N GLY A 119 -0.02 4.55 14.28
CA GLY A 119 0.81 3.69 13.42
C GLY A 119 0.50 3.67 11.92
N VAL A 120 -0.59 4.28 11.46
CA VAL A 120 -0.99 4.28 10.03
C VAL A 120 0.07 4.95 9.13
N SER A 121 0.70 6.02 9.61
CA SER A 121 1.71 6.78 8.87
C SER A 121 3.15 6.40 9.23
N GLU A 122 3.36 5.45 10.13
CA GLU A 122 4.70 5.07 10.57
C GLU A 122 5.45 4.29 9.50
N SER A 123 6.72 4.62 9.30
CA SER A 123 7.60 3.83 8.44
C SER A 123 7.69 2.40 8.99
N LEU A 124 7.52 1.41 8.10
CA LEU A 124 7.60 -0.01 8.43
C LEU A 124 8.93 -0.60 7.95
N HIS A 125 9.88 0.24 7.55
CA HIS A 125 11.21 -0.20 7.15
C HIS A 125 11.98 -0.73 8.36
N VAL A 126 12.59 -1.89 8.20
CA VAL A 126 13.49 -2.50 9.17
C VAL A 126 14.78 -2.82 8.43
N LYS A 127 15.90 -2.25 8.89
CA LYS A 127 17.21 -2.50 8.32
C LYS A 127 17.57 -3.98 8.49
N ASP A 128 18.10 -4.58 7.43
CA ASP A 128 18.52 -5.99 7.40
C ASP A 128 17.39 -7.02 7.68
N TYR A 129 16.13 -6.67 7.36
CA TYR A 129 15.00 -7.58 7.47
C TYR A 129 15.18 -8.82 6.57
N LYS A 130 15.03 -10.01 7.16
CA LYS A 130 15.08 -11.30 6.46
C LYS A 130 13.68 -11.92 6.43
N TYR A 131 13.26 -12.36 5.24
CA TYR A 131 12.00 -13.06 5.01
C TYR A 131 12.05 -14.49 5.51
#